data_AF-A0A9D4H690-F1
#
_entry.id   AF-A0A9D4H690-F1
#
_cell.length_a   1.000
_cell.length_b   1.000
_cell.length_c   1.000
_cell.angle_alpha   90.00
_cell.angle_beta   90.00
_cell.angle_gamma   90.00
#
_symmetry.space_group_name_H-M   'P 1'
#
loop_
_entity.id
_entity.type
_entity.pdbx_description
1 polymer ?
#
loop_
_entity_poly.entity_id
_entity_poly.type
_entity_poly.pdbx_seq_one_letter_code
_entity_poly.pdbx_strand_id
1 'polypeptide(L)'
;MKPGSGTNGIEIVADHPLNDHNDAIGGESREGVDMAGAHGVDAGGSSSTGSSNAYGSSVDAKGLSIFNKRPQEQPGPARRPLINLEVDSYDVTHRERGHALIINQETFSVELNRRGFTRRTGTAVDERNISRKLKAMGFQVKSYPDLKASQIRSVCAKMAAQDHSDSDMFLFVILTHGEEGIVFGTDEGLEIQEVAGYFKGDKCPSLVGKPKLFFIQACRGYKTDAGVHISVTDALPASMKGSDSIKLPVEADFLFAYSTVPGYYSWRNGTNGSWFIQALCAVLDMLGDEPVELQKILIALNRKVAQSFESNNPGNADFHQMKQVPAISSMLTKDLFLTRKK
;
A
#
# COMPACT_ATOMS: atom_id res chain seq x y z
N MET A 1 13.24 20.66 48.23
CA MET A 1 12.41 19.61 47.60
C MET A 1 12.82 19.48 46.14
N LYS A 2 12.91 18.27 45.57
CA LYS A 2 13.03 18.09 44.11
C LYS A 2 11.61 18.01 43.52
N PRO A 3 11.32 18.63 42.37
CA PRO A 3 10.09 18.33 41.62
C PRO A 3 10.19 16.91 41.03
N GLY A 4 9.12 16.14 41.12
CA GLY A 4 9.07 14.79 40.55
C GLY A 4 8.79 14.81 39.05
N SER A 5 9.68 14.21 38.25
CA SER A 5 9.47 14.02 36.82
C SER A 5 8.49 12.86 36.57
N GLY A 6 7.19 13.17 36.60
CA GLY A 6 6.13 12.22 36.26
C GLY A 6 6.06 11.91 34.77
N THR A 7 7.01 11.11 34.27
CA THR A 7 6.97 10.60 32.88
C THR A 7 5.92 9.50 32.78
N ASN A 8 4.68 9.87 32.46
CA ASN A 8 3.68 8.92 32.00
C ASN A 8 4.18 8.32 30.67
N GLY A 9 4.71 7.09 30.72
CA GLY A 9 5.14 6.36 29.53
C GLY A 9 3.92 6.04 28.67
N ILE A 10 3.77 6.75 27.54
CA ILE A 10 2.66 6.52 26.62
C ILE A 10 3.04 5.34 25.73
N GLU A 11 2.34 4.21 25.91
CA GLU A 11 2.63 2.99 25.19
C GLU A 11 2.37 3.15 23.68
N ILE A 12 3.41 2.86 22.88
CA ILE A 12 3.38 2.84 21.42
C ILE A 12 3.51 1.37 21.01
N VAL A 13 2.44 0.84 20.43
CA VAL A 13 2.26 -0.59 20.14
C VAL A 13 2.24 -0.78 18.62
N ALA A 14 2.90 -1.82 18.12
CA ALA A 14 2.80 -2.20 16.72
C ALA A 14 1.42 -2.82 16.41
N ASP A 15 0.88 -2.60 15.22
CA ASP A 15 -0.36 -3.25 14.75
C ASP A 15 -0.11 -4.72 14.32
N HIS A 16 0.59 -5.50 15.14
CA HIS A 16 0.99 -6.89 14.86
C HIS A 16 0.70 -7.83 16.06
N PRO A 17 0.47 -9.13 15.83
CA PRO A 17 0.43 -10.13 16.89
C PRO A 17 1.73 -10.28 17.70
N LEU A 18 1.62 -10.43 19.02
CA LEU A 18 2.75 -10.89 19.87
C LEU A 18 2.95 -12.40 19.67
N ASN A 19 4.14 -12.84 19.28
CA ASN A 19 4.44 -14.25 19.05
C ASN A 19 5.86 -14.59 19.54
N ASP A 20 5.99 -15.55 20.45
CA ASP A 20 7.26 -15.87 21.11
C ASP A 20 8.22 -16.60 20.18
N HIS A 21 9.30 -15.92 19.76
CA HIS A 21 10.43 -16.51 19.05
C HIS A 21 11.76 -16.13 19.72
N ASN A 22 12.00 -16.75 20.87
CA ASN A 22 13.34 -17.04 21.39
C ASN A 22 13.31 -18.34 22.23
N ASP A 23 14.51 -18.85 22.53
CA ASP A 23 14.81 -19.96 23.45
C ASP A 23 14.51 -21.40 23.00
N ALA A 24 15.32 -21.92 22.05
CA ALA A 24 15.49 -23.37 21.84
C ALA A 24 16.86 -23.83 21.26
N ILE A 25 17.96 -23.09 21.48
CA ILE A 25 19.33 -23.64 21.28
C ILE A 25 20.21 -23.31 22.48
N GLY A 26 20.25 -24.22 23.46
CA GLY A 26 21.34 -24.28 24.43
C GLY A 26 22.61 -24.82 23.76
N GLY A 27 23.78 -24.33 24.17
CA GLY A 27 25.06 -24.75 23.59
C GLY A 27 25.70 -25.95 24.30
N GLU A 28 26.25 -26.87 23.54
CA GLU A 28 27.32 -27.80 23.96
C GLU A 28 28.50 -27.73 22.97
N SER A 29 29.67 -28.25 23.36
CA SER A 29 30.94 -27.85 22.74
C SER A 29 31.98 -28.96 22.60
N ARG A 30 32.64 -29.02 21.43
CA ARG A 30 33.79 -29.90 21.07
C ARG A 30 33.40 -31.40 21.01
N GLU A 31 34.13 -32.32 20.38
CA GLU A 31 35.40 -32.35 19.61
C GLU A 31 35.06 -32.89 18.17
N GLY A 32 35.88 -32.93 17.12
CA GLY A 32 37.33 -32.90 16.92
C GLY A 32 37.84 -34.27 16.41
N VAL A 33 38.23 -34.39 15.13
CA VAL A 33 39.13 -35.41 14.48
C VAL A 33 39.16 -35.14 12.95
N ASP A 34 40.11 -35.74 12.23
CA ASP A 34 40.70 -35.26 10.95
C ASP A 34 40.79 -36.38 9.86
N MET A 35 41.39 -36.06 8.70
CA MET A 35 41.99 -36.93 7.66
C MET A 35 41.15 -37.48 6.46
N ALA A 36 41.26 -36.74 5.35
CA ALA A 36 41.99 -37.12 4.11
C ALA A 36 41.49 -38.19 3.08
N GLY A 37 41.47 -37.76 1.82
CA GLY A 37 41.83 -38.55 0.62
C GLY A 37 40.69 -39.15 -0.23
N ALA A 38 40.88 -39.54 -1.49
CA ALA A 38 41.90 -39.17 -2.50
C ALA A 38 41.48 -39.68 -3.91
N HIS A 39 41.94 -39.03 -4.99
CA HIS A 39 41.80 -39.44 -6.42
C HIS A 39 40.36 -39.51 -7.01
N GLY A 40 40.15 -39.40 -8.32
CA GLY A 40 41.08 -38.91 -9.36
C GLY A 40 40.63 -39.16 -10.82
N VAL A 41 41.01 -38.19 -11.67
CA VAL A 41 41.32 -38.26 -13.13
C VAL A 41 40.30 -38.76 -14.19
N ASP A 42 40.50 -38.20 -15.38
CA ASP A 42 40.14 -38.65 -16.74
C ASP A 42 38.67 -38.71 -17.22
N ALA A 43 38.38 -38.66 -18.53
CA ALA A 43 38.91 -37.85 -19.66
C ALA A 43 38.16 -38.21 -20.95
N GLY A 44 37.95 -37.24 -21.86
CA GLY A 44 37.39 -37.46 -23.21
C GLY A 44 35.85 -37.57 -23.26
N GLY A 45 35.20 -37.35 -24.40
CA GLY A 45 35.74 -36.85 -25.67
C GLY A 45 34.67 -36.61 -26.75
N SER A 46 34.86 -35.54 -27.54
CA SER A 46 34.44 -35.34 -28.95
C SER A 46 33.08 -35.88 -29.48
N SER A 47 32.27 -34.95 -30.02
CA SER A 47 31.42 -35.09 -31.25
C SER A 47 30.27 -36.12 -31.29
N SER A 48 29.14 -35.92 -31.99
CA SER A 48 28.57 -34.73 -32.68
C SER A 48 27.13 -35.03 -33.16
N THR A 49 26.37 -33.99 -33.57
CA THR A 49 25.09 -34.02 -34.33
C THR A 49 23.84 -34.59 -33.63
N GLY A 50 22.66 -34.03 -33.94
CA GLY A 50 21.34 -34.53 -33.48
C GLY A 50 20.26 -33.46 -33.39
N SER A 51 19.41 -33.34 -34.41
CA SER A 51 18.41 -32.26 -34.59
C SER A 51 17.17 -32.35 -33.65
N SER A 52 16.51 -31.20 -33.46
CA SER A 52 15.18 -30.99 -32.85
C SER A 52 15.07 -31.24 -31.32
N ASN A 53 14.12 -30.64 -30.59
CA ASN A 53 12.90 -29.95 -31.01
C ASN A 53 12.60 -28.69 -30.17
N ALA A 54 11.78 -27.76 -30.68
CA ALA A 54 11.58 -26.43 -30.06
C ALA A 54 10.31 -26.32 -29.20
N TYR A 55 10.45 -25.74 -28.00
CA TYR A 55 9.35 -25.18 -27.20
C TYR A 55 9.75 -23.79 -26.71
N GLY A 56 9.42 -22.74 -27.47
CA GLY A 56 9.75 -21.36 -27.15
C GLY A 56 8.58 -20.60 -26.53
N SER A 57 8.60 -20.40 -25.21
CA SER A 57 7.68 -19.49 -24.52
C SER A 57 8.14 -18.04 -24.68
N SER A 58 7.63 -17.32 -25.69
CA SER A 58 7.95 -15.91 -25.92
C SER A 58 6.72 -15.02 -25.71
N VAL A 59 6.50 -14.64 -24.45
CA VAL A 59 5.45 -13.70 -24.01
C VAL A 59 6.04 -12.37 -23.52
N ASP A 60 7.08 -11.90 -24.20
CA ASP A 60 7.74 -10.63 -23.92
C ASP A 60 7.31 -9.50 -24.87
N ALA A 61 7.24 -8.28 -24.32
CA ALA A 61 6.84 -7.09 -25.06
C ALA A 61 7.91 -6.68 -26.08
N LYS A 62 7.51 -6.52 -27.35
CA LYS A 62 8.41 -6.08 -28.43
C LYS A 62 8.80 -4.61 -28.28
N GLY A 63 9.93 -4.36 -27.63
CA GLY A 63 10.58 -3.04 -27.59
C GLY A 63 10.95 -2.56 -29.01
N LEU A 64 10.91 -1.24 -29.22
CA LEU A 64 11.28 -0.63 -30.50
C LEU A 64 12.80 -0.58 -30.63
N SER A 65 13.33 -1.20 -31.69
CA SER A 65 14.70 -0.98 -32.16
C SER A 65 14.68 0.01 -33.33
N ILE A 66 15.63 0.96 -33.33
CA ILE A 66 15.77 2.01 -34.33
C ILE A 66 17.08 1.81 -35.08
N PHE A 67 17.03 1.44 -36.37
CA PHE A 67 18.01 1.88 -37.39
C PHE A 67 17.53 1.58 -38.83
N ASN A 68 18.12 2.26 -39.80
CA ASN A 68 17.63 2.39 -41.18
C ASN A 68 17.80 1.16 -42.09
N LYS A 69 16.78 0.91 -42.93
CA LYS A 69 16.89 0.66 -44.38
C LYS A 69 15.53 0.82 -45.09
N ARG A 70 15.56 1.14 -46.40
CA ARG A 70 14.43 1.36 -47.33
C ARG A 70 14.87 0.94 -48.74
N PRO A 71 13.97 0.74 -49.72
CA PRO A 71 12.52 0.51 -49.62
C PRO A 71 12.02 -0.68 -50.46
N GLN A 72 10.83 -1.19 -50.13
CA GLN A 72 9.80 -1.56 -51.11
C GLN A 72 8.43 -1.15 -50.55
N GLU A 73 7.52 -0.72 -51.40
CA GLU A 73 6.22 -0.19 -50.96
C GLU A 73 5.14 -1.28 -50.97
N GLN A 74 4.53 -1.47 -49.81
CA GLN A 74 3.23 -2.12 -49.64
C GLN A 74 2.35 -1.22 -48.77
N PRO A 75 1.01 -1.28 -48.88
CA PRO A 75 0.12 -0.44 -48.07
C PRO A 75 0.36 -0.69 -46.58
N GLY A 76 0.86 0.35 -45.90
CA GLY A 76 1.31 0.23 -44.51
C GLY A 76 0.16 -0.13 -43.55
N PRO A 77 0.44 -0.85 -42.46
CA PRO A 77 -0.57 -1.14 -41.45
C PRO A 77 -1.12 0.16 -40.88
N ALA A 78 -2.43 0.17 -40.59
CA ALA A 78 -3.10 1.31 -39.98
C ALA A 78 -2.30 1.82 -38.78
N ARG A 79 -2.03 3.13 -38.74
CA ARG A 79 -1.26 3.77 -37.66
C ARG A 79 -1.94 3.43 -36.33
N ARG A 80 -1.27 2.62 -35.50
CA ARG A 80 -1.64 2.50 -34.09
C ARG A 80 -1.62 3.92 -33.50
N PRO A 81 -2.65 4.34 -32.73
CA PRO A 81 -2.60 5.63 -32.08
C PRO A 81 -1.35 5.69 -31.20
N LEU A 82 -0.56 6.74 -31.39
CA LEU A 82 0.50 7.05 -30.44
C LEU A 82 -0.18 7.45 -29.13
N ILE A 83 0.20 6.80 -28.03
CA ILE A 83 -0.33 7.15 -26.71
C ILE A 83 0.04 8.60 -26.46
N ASN A 84 -0.95 9.45 -26.19
CA ASN A 84 -0.66 10.83 -25.84
C ASN A 84 -0.14 10.86 -24.40
N LEU A 85 1.16 11.13 -24.24
CA LEU A 85 1.86 11.17 -22.93
C LEU A 85 1.69 12.52 -22.22
N GLU A 86 0.61 13.20 -22.53
CA GLU A 86 0.29 14.53 -22.03
C GLU A 86 -0.46 14.45 -20.70
N VAL A 87 -0.12 15.35 -19.78
CA VAL A 87 -0.57 15.39 -18.38
C VAL A 87 -2.04 15.79 -18.28
N ASP A 88 -2.93 14.82 -18.49
CA ASP A 88 -4.35 14.97 -18.21
C ASP A 88 -4.67 14.84 -16.71
N SER A 89 -5.91 15.14 -16.32
CA SER A 89 -6.37 15.16 -14.92
C SER A 89 -7.72 14.45 -14.80
N TYR A 90 -8.01 13.84 -13.65
CA TYR A 90 -9.34 13.26 -13.42
C TYR A 90 -10.43 14.33 -13.31
N ASP A 91 -11.62 14.01 -13.80
CA ASP A 91 -12.79 14.87 -13.64
C ASP A 91 -13.37 14.73 -12.23
N VAL A 92 -13.21 15.78 -11.44
CA VAL A 92 -13.72 15.91 -10.06
C VAL A 92 -14.92 16.87 -9.95
N THR A 93 -15.65 17.05 -11.06
CA THR A 93 -16.78 17.99 -11.21
C THR A 93 -18.17 17.34 -11.27
N HIS A 94 -18.28 16.03 -11.02
CA HIS A 94 -19.56 15.31 -10.90
C HIS A 94 -20.39 15.87 -9.71
N ARG A 95 -21.65 15.44 -9.51
CA ARG A 95 -22.46 15.92 -8.38
C ARG A 95 -21.84 15.58 -7.03
N GLU A 96 -21.30 14.38 -6.88
CA GLU A 96 -20.85 13.84 -5.60
C GLU A 96 -19.33 13.60 -5.61
N ARG A 97 -18.67 13.79 -4.46
CA ARG A 97 -17.28 13.30 -4.32
C ARG A 97 -17.20 11.78 -4.45
N GLY A 98 -18.28 11.11 -4.06
CA GLY A 98 -18.43 9.66 -3.99
C GLY A 98 -18.33 9.10 -2.58
N HIS A 99 -18.24 7.78 -2.48
CA HIS A 99 -18.30 7.05 -1.23
C HIS A 99 -16.92 6.85 -0.60
N ALA A 100 -16.88 6.99 0.72
CA ALA A 100 -15.74 6.59 1.55
C ALA A 100 -16.17 5.44 2.47
N LEU A 101 -15.68 4.23 2.22
CA LEU A 101 -15.92 3.06 3.06
C LEU A 101 -14.80 2.92 4.08
N ILE A 102 -15.12 2.95 5.37
CA ILE A 102 -14.16 2.76 6.47
C ILE A 102 -14.48 1.45 7.19
N ILE A 103 -13.48 0.59 7.36
CA ILE A 103 -13.53 -0.62 8.18
C ILE A 103 -12.57 -0.43 9.35
N ASN A 104 -13.07 -0.47 10.59
CA ASN A 104 -12.28 -0.24 11.80
C ASN A 104 -12.32 -1.47 12.70
N GLN A 105 -11.17 -2.13 12.90
CA GLN A 105 -11.06 -3.36 13.71
C GLN A 105 -10.32 -3.02 15.01
N GLU A 106 -11.06 -2.96 16.12
CA GLU A 106 -10.50 -2.79 17.46
C GLU A 106 -10.40 -4.12 18.21
N THR A 107 -11.36 -5.04 18.05
CA THR A 107 -11.39 -6.33 18.75
C THR A 107 -11.35 -7.54 17.82
N PHE A 108 -10.76 -8.65 18.31
CA PHE A 108 -10.52 -9.86 17.53
C PHE A 108 -10.96 -11.11 18.32
N SER A 109 -11.17 -12.22 17.63
CA SER A 109 -11.69 -13.46 18.21
C SER A 109 -10.71 -14.10 19.20
N VAL A 110 -11.18 -15.01 20.05
CA VAL A 110 -10.33 -15.70 21.03
C VAL A 110 -9.19 -16.48 20.35
N GLU A 111 -9.43 -16.98 19.14
CA GLU A 111 -8.48 -17.71 18.30
C GLU A 111 -7.37 -16.78 17.77
N LEU A 112 -7.71 -15.57 17.31
CA LEU A 112 -6.73 -14.56 16.92
C LEU A 112 -5.99 -13.97 18.13
N ASN A 113 -6.69 -13.70 19.24
CA ASN A 113 -6.08 -13.22 20.47
C ASN A 113 -5.02 -14.22 21.01
N ARG A 114 -5.28 -15.53 20.89
CA ARG A 114 -4.30 -16.60 21.20
C ARG A 114 -3.12 -16.68 20.23
N ARG A 115 -3.29 -16.19 18.99
CA ARG A 115 -2.21 -15.95 18.02
C ARG A 115 -1.53 -14.59 18.22
N GLY A 116 -1.80 -13.91 19.34
CA GLY A 116 -1.16 -12.65 19.70
C GLY A 116 -1.85 -11.37 19.22
N PHE A 117 -2.91 -11.46 18.40
CA PHE A 117 -3.61 -10.28 17.87
C PHE A 117 -4.25 -9.51 19.04
N THR A 118 -3.77 -8.30 19.33
CA THR A 118 -4.17 -7.56 20.54
C THR A 118 -5.33 -6.60 20.25
N ARG A 119 -6.00 -6.11 21.31
CA ARG A 119 -6.99 -5.04 21.15
C ARG A 119 -6.31 -3.78 20.62
N ARG A 120 -6.78 -3.25 19.49
CA ARG A 120 -6.17 -2.09 18.80
C ARG A 120 -6.59 -0.74 19.40
N THR A 121 -6.48 -0.60 20.72
CA THR A 121 -6.80 0.61 21.49
C THR A 121 -6.28 1.87 20.81
N GLY A 122 -7.15 2.86 20.64
CA GLY A 122 -6.85 4.11 19.92
C GLY A 122 -7.29 4.11 18.44
N THR A 123 -7.62 2.97 17.83
CA THR A 123 -8.12 2.92 16.44
C THR A 123 -9.45 3.67 16.25
N ALA A 124 -10.29 3.76 17.30
CA ALA A 124 -11.48 4.63 17.30
C ALA A 124 -11.16 6.15 17.27
N VAL A 125 -9.92 6.56 17.54
CA VAL A 125 -9.44 7.94 17.35
C VAL A 125 -9.07 8.16 15.88
N ASP A 126 -8.37 7.20 15.26
CA ASP A 126 -8.07 7.18 13.83
C ASP A 126 -9.35 7.23 12.99
N GLU A 127 -10.30 6.33 13.24
CA GLU A 127 -11.60 6.27 12.57
C GLU A 127 -12.33 7.61 12.64
N ARG A 128 -12.39 8.22 13.83
CA ARG A 128 -13.03 9.52 14.06
C ARG A 128 -12.35 10.65 13.29
N ASN A 129 -11.02 10.64 13.24
CA ASN A 129 -10.25 11.68 12.57
C ASN A 129 -10.36 11.59 11.05
N ILE A 130 -10.14 10.39 10.47
CA ILE A 130 -10.27 10.21 9.02
C ILE A 130 -11.72 10.37 8.56
N SER A 131 -12.71 9.91 9.34
CA SER A 131 -14.14 10.18 9.08
C SER A 131 -14.46 11.68 9.03
N ARG A 132 -13.85 12.49 9.91
CA ARG A 132 -14.05 13.95 9.94
C ARG A 132 -13.43 14.60 8.69
N LYS A 133 -12.18 14.26 8.36
CA LYS A 133 -11.46 14.80 7.20
C LYS A 133 -12.18 14.47 5.89
N LEU A 134 -12.57 13.21 5.69
CA LEU A 134 -13.24 12.77 4.47
C LEU A 134 -14.64 13.39 4.30
N LYS A 135 -15.42 13.54 5.38
CA LYS A 135 -16.69 14.29 5.35
C LYS A 135 -16.47 15.76 4.96
N ALA A 136 -15.43 16.41 5.49
CA ALA A 136 -15.09 17.79 5.12
C ALA A 136 -14.68 17.94 3.64
N MET A 137 -14.09 16.90 3.04
CA MET A 137 -13.75 16.83 1.60
C MET A 137 -14.94 16.44 0.69
N GLY A 138 -16.13 16.28 1.26
CA GLY A 138 -17.38 15.98 0.54
C GLY A 138 -17.72 14.49 0.37
N PHE A 139 -16.95 13.57 0.95
CA PHE A 139 -17.23 12.13 0.82
C PHE A 139 -18.44 11.68 1.64
N GLN A 140 -19.23 10.77 1.06
CA GLN A 140 -20.24 10.00 1.78
C GLN A 140 -19.57 8.88 2.58
N VAL A 141 -19.14 9.21 3.80
CA VAL A 141 -18.48 8.28 4.72
C VAL A 141 -19.48 7.29 5.32
N LYS A 142 -19.26 5.99 5.07
CA LYS A 142 -19.92 4.85 5.72
C LYS A 142 -18.85 4.07 6.50
N SER A 143 -18.94 4.02 7.83
CA SER A 143 -17.97 3.36 8.71
C SER A 143 -18.58 2.12 9.39
N TYR A 144 -17.77 1.09 9.57
CA TYR A 144 -18.17 -0.18 10.19
C TYR A 144 -17.10 -0.66 11.20
N PRO A 145 -17.43 -0.77 12.49
CA PRO A 145 -16.56 -1.38 13.49
C PRO A 145 -16.62 -2.92 13.45
N ASP A 146 -15.53 -3.57 13.86
CA ASP A 146 -15.43 -4.99 14.24
C ASP A 146 -16.21 -5.95 13.32
N LEU A 147 -15.87 -5.92 12.02
CA LEU A 147 -16.45 -6.83 11.02
C LEU A 147 -15.64 -8.12 10.84
N LYS A 148 -16.33 -9.26 10.81
CA LYS A 148 -15.82 -10.53 10.29
C LYS A 148 -15.42 -10.42 8.82
N ALA A 149 -14.50 -11.27 8.36
CA ALA A 149 -14.07 -11.27 6.96
C ALA A 149 -15.22 -11.46 5.96
N SER A 150 -16.14 -12.38 6.27
CA SER A 150 -17.39 -12.58 5.51
C SER A 150 -18.29 -11.33 5.46
N GLN A 151 -18.27 -10.50 6.51
CA GLN A 151 -18.99 -9.23 6.55
C GLN A 151 -18.27 -8.14 5.74
N ILE A 152 -16.93 -8.06 5.79
CA ILE A 152 -16.13 -7.17 4.93
C ILE A 152 -16.43 -7.47 3.45
N ARG A 153 -16.35 -8.75 3.04
CA ARG A 153 -16.73 -9.21 1.68
C ARG A 153 -18.15 -8.76 1.30
N SER A 154 -19.12 -8.93 2.20
CA SER A 154 -20.51 -8.51 1.97
C SER A 154 -20.66 -6.98 1.82
N VAL A 155 -19.96 -6.18 2.62
CA VAL A 155 -20.02 -4.72 2.57
C VAL A 155 -19.31 -4.18 1.32
N CYS A 156 -18.15 -4.74 0.95
CA CYS A 156 -17.44 -4.39 -0.28
C CYS A 156 -18.25 -4.73 -1.54
N ALA A 157 -18.84 -5.92 -1.62
CA ALA A 157 -19.76 -6.29 -2.70
C ALA A 157 -20.97 -5.34 -2.79
N LYS A 158 -21.60 -5.00 -1.66
CA LYS A 158 -22.70 -4.02 -1.63
C LYS A 158 -22.25 -2.60 -2.01
N MET A 159 -21.00 -2.24 -1.80
CA MET A 159 -20.43 -0.95 -2.20
C MET A 159 -20.13 -0.90 -3.70
N ALA A 160 -19.53 -1.95 -4.26
CA ALA A 160 -19.29 -2.07 -5.69
C ALA A 160 -20.59 -2.16 -6.52
N ALA A 161 -21.66 -2.72 -5.95
CA ALA A 161 -22.98 -2.81 -6.59
C ALA A 161 -23.84 -1.52 -6.53
N GLN A 162 -23.34 -0.43 -5.93
CA GLN A 162 -23.98 0.90 -6.02
C GLN A 162 -23.61 1.59 -7.35
N ASP A 163 -24.46 2.51 -7.81
CA ASP A 163 -24.13 3.34 -8.96
C ASP A 163 -23.23 4.51 -8.53
N HIS A 164 -22.02 4.57 -9.12
CA HIS A 164 -21.02 5.63 -8.91
C HIS A 164 -20.90 6.56 -10.13
N SER A 165 -21.86 6.51 -11.07
CA SER A 165 -21.81 7.30 -12.31
C SER A 165 -21.74 8.82 -12.06
N ASP A 166 -22.31 9.31 -10.95
CA ASP A 166 -22.28 10.72 -10.52
C ASP A 166 -21.31 11.00 -9.34
N SER A 167 -20.43 10.04 -9.03
CA SER A 167 -19.30 10.19 -8.09
C SER A 167 -18.03 10.63 -8.82
N ASP A 168 -17.18 11.47 -8.23
CA ASP A 168 -15.82 11.71 -8.76
C ASP A 168 -14.93 10.46 -8.64
N MET A 169 -14.97 9.80 -7.48
CA MET A 169 -14.02 8.77 -7.08
C MET A 169 -14.60 7.85 -5.99
N PHE A 170 -13.90 6.74 -5.72
CA PHE A 170 -14.17 5.87 -4.57
C PHE A 170 -12.97 5.85 -3.62
N LEU A 171 -13.24 5.75 -2.31
CA LEU A 171 -12.21 5.66 -1.28
C LEU A 171 -12.53 4.53 -0.28
N PHE A 172 -11.54 3.69 -0.01
CA PHE A 172 -11.57 2.63 1.00
C PHE A 172 -10.50 2.91 2.07
N VAL A 173 -10.88 2.80 3.34
CA VAL A 173 -9.97 2.84 4.49
C VAL A 173 -10.14 1.55 5.29
N ILE A 174 -9.04 0.91 5.66
CA ILE A 174 -9.06 -0.15 6.67
C ILE A 174 -8.03 0.09 7.75
N LEU A 175 -8.46 -0.06 9.01
CA LEU A 175 -7.68 0.11 10.23
C LEU A 175 -7.71 -1.24 10.97
N THR A 176 -6.63 -2.02 10.92
CA THR A 176 -6.63 -3.41 11.41
C THR A 176 -5.22 -3.97 11.66
N HIS A 177 -5.13 -5.21 12.14
CA HIS A 177 -3.93 -6.03 12.08
C HIS A 177 -3.68 -6.54 10.66
N GLY A 178 -2.41 -6.73 10.29
CA GLY A 178 -2.05 -7.24 8.96
C GLY A 178 -0.69 -7.91 8.90
N GLU A 179 -0.52 -8.65 7.81
CA GLU A 179 0.69 -9.37 7.40
C GLU A 179 0.97 -8.97 5.93
N GLU A 180 2.00 -9.49 5.27
CA GLU A 180 2.31 -9.07 3.90
C GLU A 180 1.17 -9.45 2.92
N GLY A 181 0.55 -8.44 2.29
CA GLY A 181 -0.62 -8.61 1.41
C GLY A 181 -1.95 -8.91 2.09
N ILE A 182 -1.99 -9.12 3.42
CA ILE A 182 -3.17 -9.58 4.18
C ILE A 182 -3.64 -8.54 5.19
N VAL A 183 -4.95 -8.31 5.24
CA VAL A 183 -5.64 -7.51 6.26
C VAL A 183 -6.67 -8.35 6.99
N PHE A 184 -6.81 -8.18 8.30
CA PHE A 184 -7.71 -9.01 9.11
C PHE A 184 -9.10 -8.40 9.32
N GLY A 185 -10.12 -9.25 9.30
CA GLY A 185 -11.37 -9.02 10.02
C GLY A 185 -11.24 -9.47 11.47
N THR A 186 -12.35 -9.49 12.23
CA THR A 186 -12.33 -9.95 13.62
C THR A 186 -11.96 -11.43 13.81
N ASP A 187 -12.04 -12.25 12.74
CA ASP A 187 -11.93 -13.71 12.80
C ASP A 187 -10.89 -14.33 11.86
N GLU A 188 -10.74 -13.83 10.63
CA GLU A 188 -9.73 -14.33 9.67
C GLU A 188 -9.12 -13.22 8.81
N GLY A 189 -8.05 -13.55 8.09
CA GLY A 189 -7.39 -12.68 7.12
C GLY A 189 -8.08 -12.66 5.75
N LEU A 190 -7.91 -11.57 5.02
CA LEU A 190 -8.33 -11.40 3.63
C LEU A 190 -7.16 -10.84 2.82
N GLU A 191 -7.05 -11.25 1.56
CA GLU A 191 -6.13 -10.60 0.63
C GLU A 191 -6.60 -9.17 0.32
N ILE A 192 -5.67 -8.22 0.35
CA ILE A 192 -5.94 -6.83 -0.08
C ILE A 192 -6.39 -6.80 -1.55
N GLN A 193 -5.93 -7.75 -2.36
CA GLN A 193 -6.34 -7.94 -3.76
C GLN A 193 -7.75 -8.54 -3.91
N GLU A 194 -8.25 -9.33 -2.95
CA GLU A 194 -9.65 -9.74 -2.91
C GLU A 194 -10.54 -8.51 -2.69
N VAL A 195 -10.21 -7.69 -1.69
CA VAL A 195 -10.96 -6.48 -1.31
C VAL A 195 -10.97 -5.44 -2.42
N ALA A 196 -9.80 -5.13 -3.01
CA ALA A 196 -9.71 -4.26 -4.18
C ALA A 196 -10.38 -4.87 -5.43
N GLY A 197 -10.39 -6.20 -5.51
CA GLY A 197 -10.97 -6.99 -6.59
C GLY A 197 -12.48 -6.78 -6.82
N TYR A 198 -13.23 -6.25 -5.85
CA TYR A 198 -14.63 -5.85 -6.04
C TYR A 198 -14.80 -4.58 -6.88
N PHE A 199 -13.79 -3.70 -6.91
CA PHE A 199 -13.87 -2.36 -7.53
C PHE A 199 -13.13 -2.28 -8.88
N LYS A 200 -12.66 -3.41 -9.41
CA LYS A 200 -12.06 -3.50 -10.75
C LYS A 200 -13.10 -3.22 -11.84
N GLY A 201 -12.65 -2.72 -12.99
CA GLY A 201 -13.55 -2.18 -14.03
C GLY A 201 -14.53 -3.18 -14.64
N ASP A 202 -14.25 -4.47 -14.54
CA ASP A 202 -15.13 -5.60 -14.93
C ASP A 202 -16.28 -5.85 -13.94
N LYS A 203 -16.13 -5.41 -12.68
CA LYS A 203 -17.08 -5.68 -11.58
C LYS A 203 -17.77 -4.44 -11.04
N CYS A 204 -17.16 -3.27 -11.19
CA CYS A 204 -17.77 -1.97 -10.88
C CYS A 204 -17.63 -1.02 -12.09
N PRO A 205 -18.45 -1.18 -13.15
CA PRO A 205 -18.32 -0.39 -14.38
C PRO A 205 -18.49 1.12 -14.18
N SER A 206 -19.26 1.54 -13.17
CA SER A 206 -19.50 2.95 -12.82
C SER A 206 -18.27 3.64 -12.18
N LEU A 207 -17.19 2.91 -11.89
CA LEU A 207 -15.89 3.42 -11.44
C LEU A 207 -14.75 3.25 -12.49
N VAL A 208 -15.07 2.92 -13.75
CA VAL A 208 -14.09 2.89 -14.86
C VAL A 208 -13.64 4.32 -15.18
N GLY A 209 -12.33 4.56 -15.28
CA GLY A 209 -11.77 5.90 -15.53
C GLY A 209 -11.82 6.85 -14.33
N LYS A 210 -12.25 6.37 -13.15
CA LYS A 210 -12.39 7.15 -11.91
C LYS A 210 -11.42 6.66 -10.83
N PRO A 211 -10.83 7.55 -10.00
CA PRO A 211 -9.88 7.14 -8.96
C PRO A 211 -10.50 6.19 -7.92
N LYS A 212 -9.71 5.21 -7.49
CA LYS A 212 -10.06 4.17 -6.51
C LYS A 212 -8.95 4.14 -5.45
N LEU A 213 -9.13 4.90 -4.39
CA LEU A 213 -8.10 5.18 -3.37
C LEU A 213 -8.22 4.22 -2.19
N PHE A 214 -7.14 3.55 -1.80
CA PHE A 214 -7.09 2.55 -0.73
C PHE A 214 -6.06 2.97 0.34
N PHE A 215 -6.53 3.34 1.54
CA PHE A 215 -5.68 3.75 2.66
C PHE A 215 -5.66 2.64 3.72
N ILE A 216 -4.48 2.07 3.97
CA ILE A 216 -4.34 0.79 4.68
C ILE A 216 -3.45 0.97 5.92
N GLN A 217 -4.09 1.13 7.08
CA GLN A 217 -3.44 1.07 8.40
C GLN A 217 -3.43 -0.39 8.87
N ALA A 218 -2.31 -1.05 8.60
CA ALA A 218 -1.98 -2.39 9.05
C ALA A 218 -0.45 -2.60 8.95
N CYS A 219 0.09 -3.56 9.72
CA CYS A 219 1.46 -4.03 9.51
C CYS A 219 1.59 -4.80 8.19
N ARG A 220 2.82 -4.97 7.71
CA ARG A 220 3.15 -5.78 6.53
C ARG A 220 4.22 -6.84 6.81
N GLY A 221 4.63 -7.01 8.06
CA GLY A 221 5.57 -8.04 8.49
C GLY A 221 6.28 -7.66 9.80
N TYR A 222 7.44 -8.28 9.99
CA TYR A 222 8.08 -8.48 11.29
C TYR A 222 9.30 -7.60 11.56
N LYS A 223 9.70 -6.73 10.62
CA LYS A 223 10.92 -5.93 10.72
C LYS A 223 10.67 -4.54 11.32
N THR A 224 11.64 -4.05 12.07
CA THR A 224 11.73 -2.65 12.51
C THR A 224 12.68 -1.86 11.61
N ASP A 225 12.43 -0.56 11.48
CA ASP A 225 13.29 0.39 10.75
C ASP A 225 14.04 1.26 11.76
N ALA A 226 15.36 1.11 11.83
CA ALA A 226 16.23 1.90 12.71
C ALA A 226 16.60 3.28 12.13
N GLY A 227 16.26 3.56 10.86
CA GLY A 227 16.58 4.80 10.17
C GLY A 227 18.04 4.94 9.71
N VAL A 228 18.27 5.85 8.76
CA VAL A 228 19.60 6.21 8.23
C VAL A 228 19.63 7.71 7.91
N HIS A 229 20.76 8.39 8.17
CA HIS A 229 20.95 9.80 7.81
C HIS A 229 21.32 9.97 6.33
N ILE A 230 20.59 10.80 5.58
CA ILE A 230 20.81 11.07 4.15
C ILE A 230 20.52 12.55 3.83
N SER A 231 21.32 13.18 2.97
CA SER A 231 21.09 14.52 2.38
C SER A 231 20.72 14.42 0.88
N VAL A 232 19.81 15.25 0.39
CA VAL A 232 19.18 15.12 -0.95
C VAL A 232 19.07 16.47 -1.68
N THR A 233 19.12 16.46 -3.02
CA THR A 233 18.82 17.60 -3.91
C THR A 233 18.04 17.13 -5.16
N ASP A 234 17.03 17.90 -5.61
CA ASP A 234 16.00 17.52 -6.60
C ASP A 234 16.16 18.16 -8.01
N ALA A 235 15.46 17.62 -9.04
CA ALA A 235 14.93 18.36 -10.21
C ALA A 235 13.92 17.55 -11.10
N LEU A 236 12.91 18.22 -11.71
CA LEU A 236 11.87 17.67 -12.64
C LEU A 236 11.06 18.82 -13.34
N PRO A 237 10.53 18.68 -14.60
CA PRO A 237 9.14 19.14 -14.90
C PRO A 237 8.36 18.48 -16.12
N ALA A 238 7.11 18.93 -16.37
CA ALA A 238 6.03 18.43 -17.29
C ALA A 238 6.03 19.01 -18.75
N SER A 239 5.04 18.92 -19.69
CA SER A 239 3.54 18.80 -19.75
C SER A 239 3.05 18.26 -21.16
N MET A 240 1.83 18.34 -21.75
CA MET A 240 0.61 19.21 -21.64
C MET A 240 -0.78 18.48 -21.72
N LYS A 241 -1.67 18.55 -22.76
CA LYS A 241 -3.01 17.84 -22.83
C LYS A 241 -3.67 17.60 -24.24
N GLY A 242 -4.24 16.40 -24.49
CA GLY A 242 -5.18 16.09 -25.62
C GLY A 242 -5.76 14.64 -25.67
N SER A 243 -7.00 14.41 -26.16
CA SER A 243 -7.77 13.15 -25.94
C SER A 243 -8.30 12.38 -27.17
N ASP A 244 -8.25 11.05 -27.10
CA ASP A 244 -9.04 10.09 -27.90
C ASP A 244 -9.41 8.86 -27.03
N SER A 245 -10.41 8.03 -27.39
CA SER A 245 -10.95 7.02 -26.44
C SER A 245 -10.02 5.82 -26.18
N ILE A 246 -9.44 5.73 -24.97
CA ILE A 246 -8.51 4.67 -24.55
C ILE A 246 -9.23 3.53 -23.81
N LYS A 247 -8.93 2.28 -24.18
CA LYS A 247 -9.35 1.08 -23.42
C LYS A 247 -8.39 0.84 -22.25
N LEU A 248 -8.82 1.19 -21.04
CA LEU A 248 -8.04 1.01 -19.81
C LEU A 248 -7.93 -0.48 -19.37
N PRO A 249 -6.82 -0.88 -18.71
CA PRO A 249 -6.74 -2.12 -17.94
C PRO A 249 -7.78 -2.18 -16.80
N VAL A 250 -8.21 -3.39 -16.40
CA VAL A 250 -9.21 -3.55 -15.31
C VAL A 250 -8.71 -3.11 -13.93
N GLU A 251 -7.39 -2.96 -13.76
CA GLU A 251 -6.71 -2.51 -12.53
C GLU A 251 -6.25 -1.04 -12.60
N ALA A 252 -6.67 -0.30 -13.63
CA ALA A 252 -6.35 1.12 -13.78
C ALA A 252 -7.09 2.01 -12.76
N ASP A 253 -6.51 3.18 -12.52
CA ASP A 253 -7.01 4.24 -11.64
C ASP A 253 -7.09 3.84 -10.15
N PHE A 254 -6.39 2.79 -9.73
CA PHE A 254 -6.18 2.47 -8.32
C PHE A 254 -4.98 3.21 -7.74
N LEU A 255 -5.06 3.60 -6.47
CA LEU A 255 -3.91 4.02 -5.67
C LEU A 255 -4.00 3.40 -4.28
N PHE A 256 -2.91 2.80 -3.82
CA PHE A 256 -2.79 2.21 -2.49
C PHE A 256 -1.76 2.98 -1.66
N ALA A 257 -2.18 3.55 -0.54
CA ALA A 257 -1.30 4.13 0.48
C ALA A 257 -1.29 3.21 1.71
N TYR A 258 -0.23 2.42 1.82
CA TYR A 258 0.02 1.54 2.97
C TYR A 258 0.75 2.32 4.06
N SER A 259 0.30 2.18 5.31
CA SER A 259 0.89 2.89 6.45
C SER A 259 2.39 2.62 6.65
N THR A 260 2.89 1.47 6.21
CA THR A 260 4.30 1.07 6.31
C THR A 260 4.76 0.33 5.04
N VAL A 261 6.08 0.15 4.92
CA VAL A 261 6.75 -0.57 3.83
C VAL A 261 6.60 -2.10 3.94
N PRO A 262 6.69 -2.85 2.82
CA PRO A 262 6.61 -4.31 2.80
C PRO A 262 7.55 -4.97 3.82
N GLY A 263 7.04 -5.91 4.62
CA GLY A 263 7.80 -6.62 5.64
C GLY A 263 8.02 -5.90 6.99
N TYR A 264 7.50 -4.68 7.20
CA TYR A 264 7.73 -3.89 8.43
C TYR A 264 6.47 -3.71 9.31
N TYR A 265 6.70 -3.31 10.56
CA TYR A 265 5.66 -2.87 11.50
C TYR A 265 5.04 -1.51 11.12
N SER A 266 3.83 -1.26 11.62
CA SER A 266 3.13 0.03 11.61
C SER A 266 2.73 0.39 13.04
N TRP A 267 3.05 1.60 13.48
CA TRP A 267 2.96 1.99 14.90
C TRP A 267 1.66 2.75 15.23
N ARG A 268 1.07 2.40 16.38
CA ARG A 268 -0.12 3.05 16.95
C ARG A 268 0.13 3.48 18.38
N ASN A 269 -0.27 4.71 18.69
CA ASN A 269 -0.31 5.23 20.04
C ASN A 269 -1.69 4.97 20.65
N GLY A 270 -1.75 4.36 21.85
CA GLY A 270 -3.02 3.98 22.48
C GLY A 270 -3.97 5.15 22.79
N THR A 271 -3.47 6.38 22.86
CA THR A 271 -4.25 7.60 23.15
C THR A 271 -4.55 8.41 21.88
N ASN A 272 -3.58 8.52 20.97
CA ASN A 272 -3.63 9.46 19.84
C ASN A 272 -3.95 8.82 18.47
N GLY A 273 -3.95 7.49 18.37
CA GLY A 273 -4.11 6.76 17.11
C GLY A 273 -2.78 6.45 16.41
N SER A 274 -2.82 6.03 15.14
CA SER A 274 -1.65 5.68 14.33
C SER A 274 -0.92 6.90 13.80
N TRP A 275 0.40 6.79 13.63
CA TRP A 275 1.21 7.88 13.08
C TRP A 275 0.80 8.22 11.65
N PHE A 276 0.46 7.19 10.87
CA PHE A 276 0.01 7.33 9.48
C PHE A 276 -1.33 8.07 9.38
N ILE A 277 -2.35 7.71 10.16
CA ILE A 277 -3.67 8.38 10.08
C ILE A 277 -3.60 9.81 10.64
N GLN A 278 -2.86 10.03 11.74
CA GLN A 278 -2.58 11.38 12.25
C GLN A 278 -1.89 12.26 11.19
N ALA A 279 -0.84 11.75 10.53
CA ALA A 279 -0.13 12.48 9.49
C ALA A 279 -0.98 12.69 8.23
N LEU A 280 -1.75 11.68 7.81
CA LEU A 280 -2.64 11.72 6.64
C LEU A 280 -3.73 12.78 6.81
N CYS A 281 -4.41 12.81 7.96
CA CYS A 281 -5.39 13.85 8.26
C CYS A 281 -4.72 15.24 8.22
N ALA A 282 -3.56 15.40 8.88
CA ALA A 282 -2.86 16.67 8.92
C ALA A 282 -2.42 17.18 7.54
N VAL A 283 -1.88 16.34 6.64
CA VAL A 283 -1.50 16.80 5.29
C VAL A 283 -2.72 17.04 4.39
N LEU A 284 -3.82 16.30 4.57
CA LEU A 284 -5.08 16.57 3.90
C LEU A 284 -5.78 17.84 4.44
N ASP A 285 -5.52 18.26 5.67
CA ASP A 285 -5.96 19.55 6.22
C ASP A 285 -5.09 20.73 5.77
N MET A 286 -3.78 20.52 5.53
CA MET A 286 -2.87 21.56 5.03
C MET A 286 -2.86 21.71 3.50
N LEU A 287 -3.12 20.66 2.74
CA LEU A 287 -2.91 20.61 1.28
C LEU A 287 -4.10 20.03 0.49
N GLY A 288 -5.11 19.46 1.14
CA GLY A 288 -6.17 18.71 0.44
C GLY A 288 -7.17 19.57 -0.35
N ASP A 289 -7.37 20.82 0.08
CA ASP A 289 -8.24 21.79 -0.61
C ASP A 289 -7.45 22.72 -1.57
N GLU A 290 -6.11 22.69 -1.52
CA GLU A 290 -5.18 23.46 -2.35
C GLU A 290 -5.03 22.85 -3.77
N PRO A 291 -4.50 23.60 -4.77
CA PRO A 291 -4.23 23.09 -6.12
C PRO A 291 -2.96 22.20 -6.16
N VAL A 292 -2.88 21.22 -5.26
CA VAL A 292 -1.76 20.27 -5.14
C VAL A 292 -2.24 18.88 -5.58
N GLU A 293 -1.44 18.24 -6.44
CA GLU A 293 -1.70 16.88 -6.92
C GLU A 293 -1.49 15.85 -5.79
N LEU A 294 -2.32 14.80 -5.74
CA LEU A 294 -2.40 13.86 -4.63
C LEU A 294 -1.06 13.17 -4.31
N GLN A 295 -0.29 12.72 -5.28
CA GLN A 295 0.98 12.04 -5.04
C GLN A 295 2.00 13.02 -4.41
N LYS A 296 1.96 14.32 -4.72
CA LYS A 296 2.71 15.35 -3.98
C LYS A 296 2.23 15.50 -2.52
N ILE A 297 0.93 15.41 -2.25
CA ILE A 297 0.39 15.37 -0.87
C ILE A 297 0.87 14.09 -0.14
N LEU A 298 0.95 12.95 -0.84
CA LEU A 298 1.45 11.69 -0.28
C LEU A 298 2.98 11.68 -0.08
N ILE A 299 3.74 12.44 -0.87
CA ILE A 299 5.16 12.73 -0.58
C ILE A 299 5.29 13.56 0.71
N ALA A 300 4.40 14.55 0.91
CA ALA A 300 4.34 15.30 2.16
C ALA A 300 3.93 14.43 3.36
N LEU A 301 3.03 13.45 3.16
CA LEU A 301 2.70 12.42 4.15
C LEU A 301 3.93 11.61 4.54
N ASN A 302 4.65 11.06 3.57
CA ASN A 302 5.85 10.25 3.82
C ASN A 302 6.92 11.04 4.59
N ARG A 303 7.18 12.29 4.16
CA ARG A 303 8.07 13.21 4.88
C ARG A 303 7.58 13.44 6.31
N LYS A 304 6.28 13.69 6.51
CA LYS A 304 5.71 13.96 7.84
C LYS A 304 5.85 12.76 8.77
N VAL A 305 5.57 11.53 8.32
CA VAL A 305 5.70 10.32 9.15
C VAL A 305 7.16 10.09 9.55
N ALA A 306 8.08 10.08 8.57
CA ALA A 306 9.49 9.82 8.83
C ALA A 306 10.16 10.87 9.75
N GLN A 307 9.75 12.14 9.66
CA GLN A 307 10.36 13.24 10.43
C GLN A 307 9.66 13.54 11.77
N SER A 308 8.34 13.34 11.89
CA SER A 308 7.58 13.78 13.09
C SER A 308 7.44 12.70 14.17
N PHE A 309 7.81 11.44 13.89
CA PHE A 309 7.50 10.31 14.76
C PHE A 309 8.69 9.37 14.98
N GLU A 310 8.70 8.74 16.15
CA GLU A 310 9.74 7.84 16.64
C GLU A 310 9.18 7.02 17.82
N SER A 311 9.56 5.76 17.95
CA SER A 311 9.06 4.90 19.03
C SER A 311 9.81 5.16 20.34
N ASN A 312 9.11 5.14 21.47
CA ASN A 312 9.70 5.43 22.78
C ASN A 312 9.42 4.32 23.80
N ASN A 313 10.03 3.15 23.60
CA ASN A 313 9.99 2.04 24.56
C ASN A 313 11.38 1.76 25.18
N PRO A 314 11.90 2.60 26.10
CA PRO A 314 13.25 2.44 26.65
C PRO A 314 13.43 1.16 27.50
N GLY A 315 12.35 0.43 27.80
CA GLY A 315 12.39 -0.88 28.43
C GLY A 315 12.61 -2.05 27.46
N ASN A 316 12.50 -1.83 26.14
CA ASN A 316 12.75 -2.84 25.12
C ASN A 316 13.45 -2.21 23.90
N ALA A 317 14.74 -2.50 23.74
CA ALA A 317 15.60 -1.91 22.72
C ALA A 317 15.09 -2.14 21.28
N ASP A 318 14.52 -3.32 21.00
CA ASP A 318 14.01 -3.67 19.67
C ASP A 318 12.83 -2.77 19.23
N PHE A 319 12.17 -2.12 20.20
CA PHE A 319 11.02 -1.24 20.00
C PHE A 319 11.32 0.22 20.43
N HIS A 320 12.58 0.60 20.64
CA HIS A 320 13.00 1.95 21.04
C HIS A 320 13.68 2.70 19.88
N GLN A 321 13.40 3.99 19.71
CA GLN A 321 13.97 4.86 18.66
C GLN A 321 13.70 4.39 17.22
N MET A 322 12.70 3.52 17.01
CA MET A 322 12.33 2.99 15.70
C MET A 322 11.49 3.99 14.90
N LYS A 323 11.63 3.93 13.57
CA LYS A 323 11.02 4.81 12.59
C LYS A 323 9.90 4.11 11.81
N GLN A 324 9.29 4.84 10.87
CA GLN A 324 8.28 4.34 9.94
C GLN A 324 8.28 5.23 8.68
N VAL A 325 8.04 4.63 7.52
CA VAL A 325 7.70 5.36 6.29
C VAL A 325 6.55 4.65 5.56
N PRO A 326 5.49 5.36 5.13
CA PRO A 326 4.40 4.78 4.34
C PRO A 326 4.85 4.41 2.92
N ALA A 327 4.26 3.36 2.37
CA ALA A 327 4.50 2.93 0.99
C ALA A 327 3.31 3.28 0.10
N ILE A 328 3.58 4.00 -0.99
CA ILE A 328 2.57 4.39 -1.99
C ILE A 328 2.77 3.56 -3.24
N SER A 329 1.70 2.96 -3.76
CA SER A 329 1.66 2.27 -5.05
C SER A 329 0.54 2.88 -5.88
N SER A 330 0.85 3.34 -7.09
CA SER A 330 -0.05 4.13 -7.93
C SER A 330 -0.19 3.50 -9.31
N MET A 331 -1.43 3.22 -9.68
CA MET A 331 -1.87 2.86 -11.03
C MET A 331 -2.85 3.92 -11.57
N LEU A 332 -2.76 5.14 -11.04
CA LEU A 332 -3.44 6.31 -11.59
C LEU A 332 -2.92 6.62 -13.00
N THR A 333 -3.84 6.99 -13.89
CA THR A 333 -3.55 7.27 -15.31
C THR A 333 -3.54 8.77 -15.62
N LYS A 334 -3.86 9.62 -14.63
CA LYS A 334 -3.99 11.08 -14.72
C LYS A 334 -3.62 11.74 -13.38
N ASP A 335 -3.34 13.03 -13.39
CA ASP A 335 -3.20 13.83 -12.16
C ASP A 335 -4.53 13.87 -11.39
N LEU A 336 -4.47 13.71 -10.06
CA LEU A 336 -5.63 13.84 -9.18
C LEU A 336 -5.47 15.03 -8.23
N PHE A 337 -6.38 16.00 -8.35
CA PHE A 337 -6.49 17.14 -7.43
C PHE A 337 -7.73 16.96 -6.55
N LEU A 338 -7.58 17.15 -5.24
CA LEU A 338 -8.66 16.91 -4.26
C LEU A 338 -9.52 18.16 -3.98
N THR A 339 -9.33 19.22 -4.78
CA THR A 339 -9.90 20.56 -4.62
C THR A 339 -11.36 20.58 -4.16
N ARG A 340 -11.61 21.42 -3.16
CA ARG A 340 -12.87 21.49 -2.40
C ARG A 340 -14.13 21.34 -3.24
N LYS A 341 -15.00 20.39 -2.87
CA LYS A 341 -16.33 20.25 -3.48
C LYS A 341 -17.16 21.51 -3.19
N LYS A 342 -17.85 22.03 -4.21
CA LYS A 342 -18.65 23.26 -4.17
C LYS A 342 -20.10 22.96 -3.81
#